data_AF-A0A349BCS5-F1
#
_entry.id   AF-A0A349BCS5-F1
#
_cell.length_a   1.000
_cell.length_b   1.000
_cell.length_c   1.000
_cell.angle_alpha   90.00
_cell.angle_beta   90.00
_cell.angle_gamma   90.00
#
_symmetry.space_group_name_H-M   'P 1'
#
loop_
_entity.id
_entity.type
_entity.pdbx_description
1 polymer ?
#
loop_
_entity_poly.entity_id
_entity_poly.type
_entity_poly.pdbx_seq_one_letter_code
_entity_poly.pdbx_strand_id
1 'polypeptide(L)' 'MEVTERFADLVSRPDFPLDEAALLIAVHADPSCDVAANLARLDELARSVPEPTLPALTTTL' A
#
# COMPACT_ATOMS: atom_id res chain seq x y z
N MET A 1 -18.39 3.11 6.71
CA MET A 1 -17.38 2.61 7.65
C MET A 1 -16.30 3.65 7.71
N GLU A 2 -15.99 4.13 8.90
CA GLU A 2 -14.90 5.11 9.11
C GLU A 2 -13.55 4.47 8.75
N VAL A 3 -12.58 5.29 8.32
CA VAL A 3 -11.25 4.81 7.88
C VAL A 3 -10.56 4.01 8.99
N THR A 4 -10.71 4.47 10.23
CA THR A 4 -10.19 3.80 11.43
C THR A 4 -10.85 2.43 11.68
N GLU A 5 -12.15 2.31 11.44
CA GLU A 5 -12.87 1.03 11.56
C GLU A 5 -12.39 0.03 10.51
N ARG A 6 -12.20 0.50 9.26
CA ARG A 6 -11.64 -0.31 8.17
C ARG A 6 -10.24 -0.80 8.51
N PHE A 7 -9.40 0.08 9.04
CA PHE A 7 -8.04 -0.27 9.46
C PHE A 7 -8.06 -1.31 10.57
N ALA A 8 -8.86 -1.11 11.63
CA ALA A 8 -8.96 -2.02 12.76
C ALA A 8 -9.45 -3.42 12.35
N ASP A 9 -10.46 -3.48 11.48
CA ASP A 9 -10.95 -4.75 10.92
C ASP A 9 -9.86 -5.46 10.11
N LEU A 10 -9.16 -4.72 9.24
CA LEU A 10 -8.10 -5.26 8.39
C LEU A 10 -6.95 -5.88 9.18
N VAL A 11 -6.43 -5.16 10.18
CA VAL A 11 -5.27 -5.61 10.98
C VAL A 11 -5.62 -6.64 12.06
N SER A 12 -6.92 -6.87 12.32
CA SER A 12 -7.36 -7.92 13.23
C SER A 12 -7.09 -9.34 12.70
N ARG A 13 -6.82 -9.45 11.40
CA ARG A 13 -6.55 -10.71 10.70
C ARG A 13 -5.06 -11.08 10.86
N PRO A 14 -4.72 -12.37 11.01
CA PRO A 14 -3.32 -12.80 11.20
C PRO A 14 -2.43 -12.57 9.98
N ASP A 15 -3.02 -12.52 8.78
CA ASP A 15 -2.36 -12.19 7.53
C ASP A 15 -3.24 -11.15 6.80
N PHE A 16 -2.72 -9.95 6.62
CA PHE A 16 -3.46 -8.81 6.11
C PHE A 16 -2.60 -8.01 5.10
N PRO A 17 -3.24 -7.34 4.12
CA PRO A 17 -2.55 -6.52 3.15
C PRO A 17 -1.94 -5.30 3.84
N LEU A 18 -0.63 -5.33 4.05
CA LEU A 18 0.13 -4.29 4.73
C LEU A 18 0.10 -2.95 3.97
N ASP A 19 0.13 -3.01 2.64
CA ASP A 19 0.01 -1.87 1.73
C ASP A 19 -1.32 -1.14 1.89
N GLU A 20 -2.44 -1.87 1.94
CA GLU A 20 -3.75 -1.29 2.21
C GLU A 20 -3.81 -0.68 3.63
N ALA A 21 -3.30 -1.39 4.64
CA ALA A 21 -3.26 -0.89 6.01
C ALA A 21 -2.44 0.40 6.14
N ALA A 22 -1.29 0.49 5.45
CA ALA A 22 -0.44 1.67 5.43
C ALA A 22 -1.15 2.87 4.77
N LEU A 23 -1.89 2.64 3.68
CA LEU A 23 -2.65 3.70 3.02
C LEU A 23 -3.84 4.18 3.86
N LEU A 24 -4.50 3.29 4.61
CA LEU A 24 -5.55 3.69 5.56
C LEU A 24 -5.00 4.57 6.69
N ILE A 25 -3.77 4.31 7.16
CA ILE A 25 -3.07 5.22 8.07
C ILE A 25 -2.80 6.57 7.40
N ALA A 26 -2.35 6.57 6.15
CA ALA A 26 -2.06 7.80 5.40
C ALA A 26 -3.30 8.68 5.23
N VAL A 27 -4.48 8.10 4.98
CA VAL A 27 -5.76 8.83 4.91
C VAL A 27 -6.07 9.59 6.19
N HIS A 28 -5.62 9.09 7.35
CA HIS A 28 -5.81 9.79 8.62
C HIS A 28 -5.01 11.09 8.71
N ALA A 29 -3.83 11.14 8.07
CA ALA A 29 -3.00 12.34 7.98
C ALA A 29 -3.40 13.24 6.79
N ASP A 30 -3.86 12.65 5.70
CA ASP A 30 -4.32 13.34 4.49
C ASP A 30 -5.60 12.69 3.93
N PRO A 31 -6.79 13.26 4.22
CA PRO A 31 -8.05 12.74 3.73
C PRO A 31 -8.21 12.74 2.20
N SER A 32 -7.33 13.44 1.46
CA SER A 32 -7.35 13.43 -0.01
C SER A 32 -6.62 12.24 -0.62
N CYS A 33 -5.95 11.42 0.21
CA CYS A 33 -5.28 10.21 -0.22
C CYS A 33 -6.28 9.18 -0.79
N ASP A 34 -6.20 8.93 -2.10
CA ASP A 34 -6.96 7.86 -2.75
C ASP A 34 -6.26 6.52 -2.54
N VAL A 35 -6.80 5.70 -1.64
CA VAL A 35 -6.26 4.36 -1.32
C VAL A 35 -6.20 3.47 -2.55
N ALA A 36 -7.25 3.46 -3.38
CA ALA A 36 -7.33 2.54 -4.52
C ALA A 36 -6.33 2.93 -5.61
N ALA A 37 -6.21 4.22 -5.89
CA ALA A 37 -5.23 4.71 -6.86
C ALA A 37 -3.79 4.43 -6.42
N ASN A 38 -3.50 4.57 -5.12
CA ASN A 38 -2.16 4.28 -4.60
C ASN A 38 -1.83 2.79 -4.60
N LEU A 39 -2.78 1.90 -4.28
CA LEU A 39 -2.58 0.45 -4.44
C LEU A 39 -2.26 0.08 -5.89
N ALA A 40 -3.04 0.59 -6.86
CA ALA A 40 -2.77 0.34 -8.27
C ALA A 40 -1.39 0.85 -8.71
N ARG A 41 -0.93 1.97 -8.15
CA ARG A 41 0.41 2.51 -8.39
C ARG A 41 1.51 1.62 -7.79
N LEU A 42 1.29 1.06 -6.60
CA LEU A 42 2.22 0.10 -6.00
C LEU A 42 2.32 -1.17 -6.86
N ASP A 43 1.21 -1.67 -7.39
CA ASP A 43 1.21 -2.81 -8.32
C ASP A 43 1.95 -2.52 -9.62
N GLU A 44 1.82 -1.31 -10.17
CA GLU A 44 2.59 -0.87 -11.35
C GLU A 44 4.08 -0.83 -11.04
N LEU A 45 4.47 -0.24 -9.91
CA LEU A 45 5.86 -0.21 -9.48
C LEU A 45 6.40 -1.63 -9.32
N ALA A 46 5.69 -2.51 -8.61
CA ALA A 46 6.10 -3.88 -8.43
C ALA A 46 6.30 -4.62 -9.75
N ARG A 47 5.41 -4.43 -10.74
CA ARG A 47 5.55 -5.02 -12.09
C ARG A 47 6.77 -4.51 -12.85
N SER A 48 7.23 -3.29 -12.58
CA SER A 48 8.46 -2.77 -13.18
C SER A 48 9.73 -3.37 -12.59
N VAL A 49 9.66 -4.04 -11.44
CA VAL A 49 10.83 -4.62 -10.76
C VAL A 49 11.11 -6.03 -11.31
N PRO A 50 12.20 -6.24 -12.06
CA PRO A 50 12.45 -7.55 -12.69
C PRO A 50 12.82 -8.62 -11.67
N GLU A 51 13.48 -8.24 -10.57
CA GLU A 51 13.78 -9.11 -9.43
C GLU A 51 13.67 -8.31 -8.12
N PRO A 52 13.20 -8.90 -7.02
CA PRO A 52 13.03 -8.22 -5.73
C PRO A 52 14.38 -8.01 -5.00
N THR A 53 15.38 -7.47 -5.69
CA THR A 53 16.72 -7.20 -5.19
C THR A 53 17.07 -5.73 -5.37
N LEU A 54 17.89 -5.18 -4.47
CA LEU A 54 18.36 -3.79 -4.57
C LEU A 54 19.06 -3.49 -5.91
N PRO A 55 19.93 -4.36 -6.46
CA PRO A 55 20.55 -4.12 -7.77
C PRO A 55 19.51 -3.99 -8.90
N ALA A 56 18.54 -4.90 -8.97
CA ALA A 56 17.49 -4.87 -9.99
C ALA A 56 16.57 -3.65 -9.90
N LEU A 57 16.38 -3.11 -8.69
CA LEU A 57 15.66 -1.85 -8.48
C LEU A 57 16.44 -0.65 -9.04
N THR A 58 17.75 -0.57 -8.77
CA THR A 58 18.58 0.58 -9.19
C THR A 58 18.78 0.70 -10.70
N THR A 59 18.57 -0.37 -11.47
CA THR A 59 18.65 -0.34 -12.94
C THR A 59 17.38 0.18 -13.62
N THR A 60 16.30 0.35 -12.86
CA THR A 60 14.97 0.69 -13.37
C THR A 60 14.55 2.14 -13.05
N LEU A 61 15.32 2.82 -12.19
CA LEU A 61 15.16 4.22 -11.79
C LEU A 61 16.09 5.15 -12.59
#